data_AF-A0A939KXJ2-F1
#
_entry.id   AF-A0A939KXJ2-F1
#
_cell.length_a   1.000
_cell.length_b   1.000
_cell.length_c   1.000
_cell.angle_alpha   90.00
_cell.angle_beta   90.00
_cell.angle_gamma   90.00
#
_symmetry.space_group_name_H-M   'P 1'
#
loop_
_entity.id
_entity.type
_entity.pdbx_description
1 polymer ?
#
loop_
_entity_poly.entity_id
_entity_poly.type
_entity_poly.pdbx_seq_one_letter_code
_entity_poly.pdbx_strand_id
1 'polypeptide(L)'
;METLIVAAEAELKTFLGVNFFKVTWQLPVEDQNHDLPPKQVVKRLFASCGRPYKEAVDAANILRNASYQDIADRCPQCFGPFVEFLSGLANV
;
A
#
# COMPACT_ATOMS: atom_id res chain seq x y z
N MET A 1 -1.85 5.69 -6.45
CA MET A 1 -2.28 4.29 -6.34
C MET A 1 -1.26 3.49 -5.52
N GLU A 2 0.02 3.63 -5.84
CA GLU A 2 1.14 2.91 -5.22
C GLU A 2 1.29 3.21 -3.72
N THR A 3 0.92 4.40 -3.26
CA THR A 3 0.80 4.73 -1.82
C THR A 3 -0.09 3.72 -1.09
N LEU A 4 -1.24 3.38 -1.66
CA LEU A 4 -2.18 2.42 -1.05
C LEU A 4 -1.61 0.99 -1.05
N ILE A 5 -0.84 0.63 -2.10
CA ILE A 5 -0.18 -0.67 -2.18
C ILE A 5 0.88 -0.82 -1.08
N VAL A 6 1.66 0.23 -0.85
CA VAL A 6 2.69 0.25 0.19
C VAL A 6 2.04 0.25 1.59
N ALA A 7 0.89 0.89 1.75
CA ALA A 7 0.10 0.83 2.99
C ALA A 7 -0.51 -0.57 3.23
N ALA A 8 -0.93 -1.27 2.18
CA ALA A 8 -1.43 -2.65 2.21
C ALA A 8 -0.30 -3.69 2.33
N GLU A 9 0.59 -3.53 3.32
CA GLU A 9 1.81 -4.33 3.46
C GLU A 9 1.54 -5.84 3.58
N ALA A 10 0.48 -6.23 4.30
CA ALA A 10 0.18 -7.64 4.55
C ALA A 10 -0.28 -8.35 3.26
N GLU A 11 -1.13 -7.70 2.49
CA GLU A 11 -1.62 -8.17 1.19
C GLU A 11 -0.50 -8.15 0.16
N LEU A 12 0.37 -7.13 0.19
CA LEU A 12 1.54 -7.06 -0.67
C LEU A 12 2.51 -8.22 -0.39
N LYS A 13 2.77 -8.54 0.89
CA LYS A 13 3.57 -9.70 1.31
C LYS A 13 2.97 -11.01 0.80
N THR A 14 1.67 -11.18 1.01
CA THR A 14 0.92 -12.36 0.57
C THR A 14 0.97 -12.51 -0.95
N PHE A 15 0.76 -11.42 -1.69
CA PHE A 15 0.80 -11.40 -3.15
C PHE A 15 2.18 -11.68 -3.73
N LEU A 16 3.24 -11.23 -3.05
CA LEU A 16 4.63 -11.46 -3.44
C LEU A 16 5.19 -12.80 -2.92
N GLY A 17 4.47 -13.49 -2.04
CA GLY A 17 4.90 -14.77 -1.46
C GLY A 17 6.10 -14.64 -0.51
N VAL A 18 6.18 -13.52 0.23
CA VAL A 18 7.30 -13.23 1.14
C VAL A 18 6.83 -12.93 2.56
N ASN A 19 7.64 -13.32 3.55
CA ASN A 19 7.34 -13.05 4.97
C ASN A 19 7.88 -11.69 5.43
N PHE A 20 8.96 -11.22 4.80
CA PHE A 20 9.61 -9.95 5.11
C PHE A 20 10.15 -9.30 3.85
N PHE A 21 10.25 -7.97 3.86
CA PHE A 21 10.87 -7.21 2.79
C PHE A 21 12.31 -6.86 3.13
N LYS A 22 13.17 -6.87 2.12
CA LYS A 22 14.54 -6.34 2.21
C LYS A 22 14.59 -4.83 2.03
N VAL A 23 13.54 -4.26 1.44
CA VAL A 23 13.39 -2.83 1.19
C VAL A 23 12.48 -2.25 2.27
N THR A 24 12.90 -1.15 2.88
CA THR A 24 12.15 -0.41 3.89
C THR A 24 11.61 0.90 3.30
N TRP A 25 10.57 1.44 3.91
CA TRP A 25 9.97 2.74 3.58
C TRP A 25 9.48 3.41 4.88
N GLN A 26 9.01 4.65 4.80
CA GLN A 26 8.52 5.42 5.93
C GLN A 26 7.07 5.10 6.26
N LEU A 27 6.72 5.23 7.53
CA LEU A 27 5.36 5.25 8.02
C LEU A 27 5.16 6.57 8.79
N PRO A 28 4.11 7.35 8.47
CA PRO A 28 3.09 7.12 7.45
C PRO A 28 3.65 7.12 6.02
N VAL A 29 2.99 6.41 5.08
CA VAL A 29 3.50 6.23 3.71
C VAL A 29 3.60 7.55 2.95
N GLU A 30 2.79 8.53 3.33
CA GLU A 30 2.81 9.90 2.81
C GLU A 30 4.14 10.63 3.06
N ASP A 31 4.94 10.20 4.06
CA ASP A 31 6.24 10.82 4.36
C ASP A 31 7.35 10.36 3.40
N GLN A 32 7.03 9.52 2.40
CA GLN A 32 7.96 9.27 1.29
C GLN A 32 8.30 10.57 0.56
N ASN A 33 9.60 10.87 0.46
CA ASN A 33 10.10 12.07 -0.22
C ASN A 33 10.25 11.86 -1.73
N HIS A 34 10.71 12.90 -2.43
CA HIS A 34 10.89 12.89 -3.90
C HIS A 34 11.96 11.91 -4.39
N ASP A 35 12.94 11.54 -3.56
CA ASP A 35 13.99 10.60 -3.94
C ASP A 35 13.52 9.15 -3.89
N LEU A 36 12.58 8.84 -3.00
CA LEU A 36 11.98 7.51 -2.85
C LEU A 36 10.45 7.57 -2.83
N PRO A 37 9.80 8.01 -3.93
CA PRO A 37 8.34 8.08 -3.97
C PRO A 37 7.74 6.66 -3.91
N PRO A 38 6.46 6.52 -3.50
CA PRO A 38 5.83 5.20 -3.33
C PRO A 38 5.93 4.30 -4.56
N LYS A 39 5.86 4.86 -5.77
CA LYS A 39 6.05 4.11 -7.02
C LYS A 39 7.42 3.44 -7.13
N GLN A 40 8.49 4.10 -6.65
CA GLN A 40 9.82 3.52 -6.63
C GLN A 40 9.96 2.44 -5.56
N VAL A 41 9.32 2.61 -4.40
CA VAL A 41 9.25 1.57 -3.36
C VAL A 41 8.63 0.30 -3.93
N VAL A 42 7.45 0.39 -4.55
CA VAL A 42 6.76 -0.77 -5.15
C VAL A 42 7.64 -1.45 -6.21
N LYS A 43 8.25 -0.67 -7.12
CA LYS A 43 9.17 -1.23 -8.13
C LYS A 43 10.34 -1.99 -7.50
N ARG A 44 10.95 -1.45 -6.45
CA ARG A 44 12.06 -2.10 -5.74
C ARG A 44 11.61 -3.37 -5.03
N LEU A 45 10.42 -3.38 -4.42
CA LEU A 45 9.87 -4.56 -3.75
C LEU A 45 9.65 -5.70 -4.75
N PHE A 46 8.99 -5.43 -5.87
CA PHE A 46 8.79 -6.40 -6.94
C PHE A 46 10.11 -6.90 -7.52
N ALA A 47 11.05 -6.00 -7.81
CA ALA A 47 12.37 -6.36 -8.31
C ALA A 47 13.15 -7.23 -7.32
N SER A 48 13.04 -6.97 -6.01
CA SER A 48 13.67 -7.80 -4.97
C SER A 48 13.12 -9.23 -4.91
N CYS A 49 11.91 -9.44 -5.44
CA CYS A 49 11.25 -10.73 -5.59
C CYS A 49 11.46 -11.34 -7.00
N GLY A 50 12.31 -10.74 -7.85
CA GLY A 50 12.61 -11.23 -9.20
C GLY A 50 11.46 -11.09 -10.19
N ARG A 51 10.48 -10.21 -9.94
CA ARG A 51 9.31 -10.03 -10.82
C ARG A 51 9.09 -8.57 -11.19
N PRO A 52 8.56 -8.27 -12.40
CA PRO A 52 8.18 -6.91 -12.76
C PRO A 52 6.86 -6.52 -12.09
N TYR A 53 6.73 -5.23 -11.77
CA TYR A 53 5.46 -4.64 -11.29
C TYR A 53 4.56 -4.27 -12.47
N LYS A 54 3.35 -4.84 -12.52
CA LYS A 54 2.32 -4.59 -13.54
C LYS A 54 1.23 -3.67 -12.99
N GLU A 55 1.59 -2.40 -12.79
CA GLU A 55 0.78 -1.26 -12.32
C GLU A 55 -0.67 -1.60 -11.92
N ALA A 56 -1.64 -1.33 -12.79
CA ALA A 56 -3.07 -1.47 -12.48
C ALA A 56 -3.51 -2.91 -12.16
N VAL A 57 -2.93 -3.92 -12.83
CA VAL A 57 -3.32 -5.33 -12.64
C VAL A 57 -2.89 -5.82 -11.26
N ASP A 58 -1.64 -5.60 -10.90
CA ASP A 58 -1.12 -6.01 -9.60
C ASP A 58 -1.77 -5.19 -8.48
N ALA A 59 -1.96 -3.88 -8.69
CA ALA A 59 -2.61 -3.01 -7.73
C ALA A 59 -4.04 -3.49 -7.39
N ALA A 60 -4.84 -3.82 -8.40
CA ALA A 60 -6.19 -4.34 -8.18
C ALA A 60 -6.18 -5.66 -7.39
N ASN A 61 -5.26 -6.57 -7.71
CA ASN A 61 -5.16 -7.86 -7.02
C ASN A 61 -4.73 -7.72 -5.56
N ILE A 62 -3.82 -6.79 -5.27
CA ILE A 62 -3.33 -6.51 -3.91
C ILE A 62 -4.44 -5.83 -3.08
N LEU A 63 -5.04 -4.77 -3.63
CA LEU A 63 -5.98 -3.93 -2.89
C LEU A 63 -7.36 -4.56 -2.71
N ARG A 64 -7.74 -5.53 -3.55
CA ARG A 64 -9.07 -6.17 -3.49
C ARG A 64 -9.38 -6.80 -2.13
N ASN A 65 -8.37 -7.31 -1.43
CA ASN A 65 -8.54 -7.96 -0.13
C ASN A 65 -7.99 -7.12 1.03
N ALA A 66 -7.56 -5.89 0.76
CA ALA A 66 -6.91 -5.07 1.76
C ALA A 66 -7.92 -4.44 2.73
N SER A 67 -7.59 -4.50 4.02
CA SER A 67 -8.35 -3.81 5.07
C SER A 67 -8.27 -2.29 4.87
N TYR A 68 -9.43 -1.64 4.78
CA TYR A 68 -9.47 -0.18 4.66
C TYR A 68 -8.90 0.48 5.91
N GLN A 69 -9.13 -0.10 7.09
CA GLN A 69 -8.57 0.41 8.33
C GLN A 69 -7.04 0.30 8.35
N ASP A 70 -6.48 -0.85 7.96
CA ASP A 70 -5.03 -1.06 7.94
C ASP A 70 -4.34 -0.11 6.96
N ILE A 71 -4.98 0.16 5.82
CA ILE A 71 -4.52 1.17 4.88
C ILE A 71 -4.59 2.56 5.50
N ALA A 72 -5.70 2.94 6.15
CA ALA A 72 -5.86 4.25 6.78
C ALA A 72 -4.86 4.49 7.90
N ASP A 73 -4.56 3.48 8.73
CA ASP A 73 -3.59 3.58 9.82
C ASP A 73 -2.17 3.88 9.31
N ARG A 74 -1.84 3.41 8.10
CA ARG A 74 -0.54 3.62 7.44
C ARG A 74 -0.54 4.76 6.42
N CYS A 75 -1.72 5.22 6.03
CA CYS A 75 -1.97 6.28 5.05
C CYS A 75 -3.04 7.27 5.57
N PRO A 76 -2.83 7.90 6.74
CA PRO A 76 -3.87 8.64 7.45
C PRO A 76 -4.26 9.95 6.78
N GLN A 77 -3.37 10.63 6.07
CA GLN A 77 -3.66 11.92 5.44
C GLN A 77 -4.42 11.73 4.13
N CYS A 78 -4.03 10.72 3.34
CA CYS A 78 -4.58 10.51 2.01
C CYS A 78 -5.79 9.56 2.02
N PHE A 79 -5.83 8.55 2.89
CA PHE A 79 -6.91 7.55 2.92
C PHE A 79 -7.77 7.62 4.18
N GLY A 80 -7.25 8.15 5.30
CA GLY A 80 -8.00 8.35 6.54
C GLY A 80 -9.35 9.04 6.35
N PRO A 81 -9.42 10.24 5.71
CA PRO A 81 -10.68 10.95 5.51
C PRO A 81 -11.73 10.15 4.73
N PHE A 82 -11.29 9.29 3.80
CA PHE A 82 -12.19 8.43 3.04
C PHE A 82 -12.79 7.32 3.90
N VAL A 83 -11.97 6.70 4.77
CA VAL A 83 -12.47 5.67 5.70
C VAL A 83 -13.40 6.27 6.74
N GLU A 84 -13.05 7.43 7.31
CA GLU A 84 -13.92 8.17 8.23
C GLU A 84 -15.28 8.47 7.60
N PHE A 85 -15.30 8.90 6.34
CA PHE A 85 -16.54 9.13 5.59
C PHE A 85 -17.38 7.86 5.46
N LEU A 86 -16.78 6.72 5.07
CA LEU A 86 -17.50 5.45 4.95
C LEU A 86 -18.04 4.95 6.30
N SER A 87 -17.25 5.06 7.37
CA SER A 87 -17.68 4.72 8.73
C SER A 87 -18.82 5.61 9.21
N GLY A 88 -18.82 6.89 8.81
CA GLY A 88 -19.93 7.81 9.07
C GLY A 88 -21.23 7.39 8.38
N LEU A 89 -21.16 6.88 7.13
CA LEU A 89 -22.32 6.38 6.38
C LEU A 89 -22.90 5.08 6.95
N ALA A 90 -22.07 4.21 7.53
CA ALA A 90 -22.53 2.96 8.14
C ALA A 90 -23.29 3.15 9.46
N ASN A 91 -23.24 4.35 10.05
CA ASN A 91 -23.90 4.73 11.29
C ASN A 91 -25.20 5.54 11.07
N VAL A 92 -25.73 5.56 9.84
CA VAL A 92 -27.01 6.20 9.45
C VAL A 92 -27.97 5.13 8.94
#